data_AF-A0A1F2R3I6-F1
#
_entry.id   AF-A0A1F2R3I6-F1
#
_cell.length_a   1.000
_cell.length_b   1.000
_cell.length_c   1.000
_cell.angle_alpha   90.00
_cell.angle_beta   90.00
_cell.angle_gamma   90.00
#
_symmetry.space_group_name_H-M   'P 1'
#
loop_
_entity.id
_entity.type
_entity.pdbx_description
1 polymer ?
#
loop_
_entity_poly.entity_id
_entity_poly.type
_entity_poly.pdbx_seq_one_letter_code
_entity_poly.pdbx_strand_id
1 'polypeptide(L)'
;MKVDTSKWSGEGEFTQLLVERLRALELVTLVRVEDAPVSRSEADYNFISNEVFVAFAVAARQESIRRFGVLPASRTVTEKAMTVAGLERALTAVADIGAPDYSDAGMLQYLRTERIVPPYQTRGYKLVELVRIYEVGMARRS
;
A
#
# COMPACT_ATOMS: atom_id res chain seq x y z
N MET A 1 -13.98 1.98 5.67
CA MET A 1 -12.92 1.16 5.06
C MET A 1 -12.76 -0.14 5.84
N LYS A 2 -12.54 -1.28 5.18
CA LYS A 2 -12.28 -2.59 5.82
C LYS A 2 -10.77 -2.83 5.95
N VAL A 3 -10.31 -3.25 7.12
CA VAL A 3 -8.90 -3.64 7.34
C VAL A 3 -8.83 -5.11 7.72
N ASP A 4 -8.00 -5.87 7.00
CA ASP A 4 -7.69 -7.27 7.28
C ASP A 4 -6.22 -7.39 7.68
N THR A 5 -5.97 -7.65 8.97
CA THR A 5 -4.62 -7.87 9.52
C THR A 5 -4.42 -9.31 9.98
N SER A 6 -5.28 -10.24 9.56
CA SER A 6 -5.26 -11.64 10.05
C SER A 6 -3.97 -12.41 9.74
N LYS A 7 -3.20 -11.95 8.75
CA LYS A 7 -1.92 -12.55 8.31
C LYS A 7 -0.71 -11.67 8.58
N TRP A 8 -0.86 -10.67 9.45
CA TRP A 8 0.22 -9.77 9.82
C TRP A 8 0.57 -9.97 11.28
N SER A 9 1.85 -10.13 11.54
CA SER A 9 2.47 -10.28 12.86
C SER A 9 2.25 -9.06 13.76
N GLY A 10 1.95 -7.90 13.17
CA GLY A 10 1.91 -6.60 13.85
C GLY A 10 3.27 -5.90 13.89
N GLU A 11 4.30 -6.50 13.30
CA GLU A 11 5.65 -5.93 13.24
C GLU A 11 5.78 -4.86 12.14
N GLY A 12 6.59 -3.84 12.43
CA GLY A 12 6.87 -2.72 11.52
C GLY A 12 6.12 -1.45 11.92
N GLU A 13 6.86 -0.46 12.44
CA GLU A 13 6.30 0.84 12.83
C GLU A 13 5.83 1.62 11.59
N PHE A 14 6.59 1.57 10.50
CA PHE A 14 6.21 2.24 9.27
C PHE A 14 4.96 1.61 8.64
N THR A 15 4.80 0.30 8.73
CA THR A 15 3.60 -0.42 8.28
C THR A 15 2.37 0.00 9.08
N GLN A 16 2.49 0.14 10.40
CA GLN A 16 1.41 0.65 11.25
C GLN A 16 1.00 2.07 10.85
N LEU A 17 1.98 2.96 10.68
CA LEU A 17 1.75 4.33 10.24
C LEU A 17 1.06 4.39 8.87
N LEU A 18 1.55 3.60 7.92
CA LEU A 18 1.01 3.53 6.57
C LEU A 18 -0.45 3.05 6.58
N VAL A 19 -0.77 2.02 7.35
CA VAL A 19 -2.16 1.53 7.49
C VAL A 19 -3.06 2.64 8.03
N GLU A 20 -2.61 3.38 9.04
CA GLU A 20 -3.37 4.50 9.62
C GLU A 20 -3.63 5.61 8.59
N ARG A 21 -2.62 5.99 7.80
CA ARG A 21 -2.77 6.98 6.73
C ARG A 21 -3.67 6.49 5.60
N LEU A 22 -3.60 5.22 5.23
CA LEU A 22 -4.51 4.61 4.27
C LEU A 22 -5.97 4.63 4.77
N ARG A 23 -6.20 4.51 6.09
CA ARG A 23 -7.56 4.63 6.65
C ARG A 23 -8.20 5.98 6.42
N ALA A 24 -7.40 7.03 6.40
CA ALA A 24 -7.85 8.39 6.20
C ALA A 24 -8.20 8.71 4.72
N LEU A 25 -7.81 7.84 3.78
CA LEU A 25 -8.13 8.03 2.36
C LEU A 25 -9.51 7.43 2.03
N GLU A 26 -10.50 8.29 1.80
CA GLU A 26 -11.87 7.88 1.45
C GLU A 26 -11.95 7.02 0.17
N LEU A 27 -10.98 7.19 -0.74
CA LEU A 27 -10.89 6.44 -1.99
C LEU A 27 -10.36 5.01 -1.81
N VAL A 28 -9.88 4.64 -0.63
CA VAL A 28 -9.44 3.28 -0.29
C VAL A 28 -10.56 2.59 0.50
N THR A 29 -11.07 1.49 -0.05
CA THR A 29 -12.20 0.74 0.55
C THR A 29 -11.74 -0.44 1.38
N LEU A 30 -10.62 -1.05 1.01
CA LEU A 30 -10.03 -2.20 1.69
C LEU A 30 -8.52 -2.05 1.80
N VAL A 31 -7.98 -2.45 2.95
CA VAL A 31 -6.55 -2.65 3.20
C VAL A 31 -6.37 -4.04 3.79
N ARG A 32 -5.49 -4.86 3.21
CA ARG A 32 -5.07 -6.15 3.79
C ARG A 32 -3.56 -6.13 3.98
N VAL A 33 -3.11 -6.50 5.17
CA VAL A 33 -1.68 -6.56 5.51
C VAL A 33 -1.30 -8.02 5.70
N GLU A 34 -0.19 -8.42 5.11
CA GLU A 34 0.38 -9.76 5.26
C GLU A 34 1.89 -9.66 5.51
N ASP A 35 2.44 -10.51 6.39
CA ASP A 35 3.89 -10.69 6.49
C ASP A 35 4.39 -11.34 5.21
N ALA A 36 5.46 -10.79 4.62
CA ALA A 36 6.13 -11.42 3.51
C ALA A 36 6.98 -12.60 4.02
N PRO A 37 7.13 -13.68 3.23
CA PRO A 37 7.90 -14.86 3.63
C PRO A 37 9.40 -14.60 3.84
N VAL A 38 9.88 -13.38 3.57
CA VAL A 38 11.31 -13.01 3.59
C VAL A 38 11.73 -12.29 4.87
N SER A 39 10.83 -12.10 5.85
CA SER A 39 11.21 -11.53 7.14
C SER A 39 12.26 -12.42 7.83
N ARG A 40 13.38 -11.82 8.25
CA ARG A 40 14.54 -12.51 8.83
C ARG A 40 15.10 -11.71 10.00
N SER A 41 15.31 -12.38 11.12
CA SER A 41 16.06 -11.84 12.25
C SER A 41 17.44 -12.49 12.30
N GLU A 42 18.48 -11.67 12.18
CA GLU A 42 19.88 -12.08 12.34
C GLU A 42 20.52 -11.38 13.54
N ALA A 43 21.71 -11.81 13.95
CA ALA A 43 22.36 -11.33 15.17
C ALA A 43 22.66 -9.81 15.15
N ASP A 44 22.82 -9.22 13.96
CA ASP A 44 23.19 -7.80 13.79
C ASP A 44 22.13 -6.96 13.06
N TYR A 45 21.10 -7.58 12.47
CA TYR A 45 20.01 -6.87 11.81
C TYR A 45 18.67 -7.62 11.89
N ASN A 46 17.59 -6.86 11.95
CA ASN A 46 16.23 -7.36 11.78
C ASN A 46 15.69 -6.84 10.46
N PHE A 47 15.23 -7.74 9.61
CA PHE A 47 14.57 -7.41 8.35
C PHE A 47 13.10 -7.80 8.44
N ILE A 48 12.24 -6.79 8.46
CA ILE A 48 10.79 -6.92 8.41
C ILE A 48 10.38 -6.67 6.97
N SER A 49 9.61 -7.58 6.38
CA SER A 49 9.01 -7.36 5.08
C SER A 49 7.52 -7.59 5.14
N ASN A 50 6.75 -6.56 4.78
CA ASN A 50 5.30 -6.56 4.81
C ASN A 50 4.73 -6.25 3.43
N GLU A 51 3.65 -6.95 3.07
CA GLU A 51 2.86 -6.69 1.86
C GLU A 51 1.51 -6.08 2.25
N VAL A 52 1.19 -4.94 1.64
CA VAL A 52 -0.08 -4.22 1.84
C VAL A 52 -0.87 -4.27 0.55
N PHE A 53 -2.07 -4.83 0.60
CA PHE A 53 -3.00 -4.89 -0.53
C PHE A 53 -4.12 -3.88 -0.34
N VAL A 54 -4.32 -3.00 -1.32
CA VAL A 54 -5.38 -1.97 -1.30
C VAL A 54 -6.44 -2.23 -2.36
N ALA A 55 -7.69 -1.93 -2.04
CA ALA A 55 -8.77 -1.85 -3.04
C ALA A 55 -9.33 -0.44 -3.09
N PHE A 56 -9.49 0.11 -4.29
CA PHE A 56 -10.03 1.45 -4.49
C PHE A 56 -11.56 1.44 -4.57
N ALA A 57 -12.18 2.55 -4.19
CA ALA A 57 -13.59 2.79 -4.43
C ALA A 57 -13.89 2.76 -5.93
N VAL A 58 -15.14 2.46 -6.27
CA VAL A 58 -15.57 2.34 -7.65
C VAL A 58 -16.70 3.32 -7.90
N ALA A 59 -16.55 4.16 -8.91
CA ALA A 59 -17.52 5.19 -9.28
C ALA A 59 -18.24 4.80 -10.58
N ALA A 60 -19.55 5.02 -10.60
CA ALA A 60 -20.36 4.86 -11.81
C ALA A 60 -20.26 6.13 -12.66
N ARG A 61 -19.67 6.02 -13.84
CA ARG A 61 -19.59 7.09 -14.84
C ARG A 61 -20.60 6.82 -15.94
N GLN A 62 -21.49 7.77 -16.23
CA GLN A 62 -22.31 7.67 -17.44
C GLN A 62 -21.52 8.14 -18.65
N GLU A 63 -21.31 7.23 -19.59
CA GLU A 63 -20.78 7.55 -20.90
C GLU A 63 -21.90 7.69 -21.91
N SER A 64 -21.89 8.79 -22.66
CA SER A 64 -22.73 8.95 -23.83
C SER A 64 -22.13 8.15 -24.99
N ILE A 65 -22.83 7.11 -25.40
CA ILE A 65 -22.50 6.31 -26.58
C ILE A 65 -23.53 6.57 -27.70
N ARG A 66 -23.14 6.30 -28.95
CA ARG A 66 -24.10 6.30 -30.06
C ARG A 66 -24.48 4.86 -30.40
N ARG A 67 -25.75 4.50 -30.24
CA ARG A 67 -26.31 3.25 -30.75
C ARG A 67 -26.54 3.43 -32.26
N PHE A 68 -26.06 2.48 -33.08
CA PHE A 68 -26.09 2.57 -34.55
C PHE A 68 -25.44 3.84 -35.15
N GLY A 69 -24.45 4.44 -34.47
CA GLY A 69 -23.71 5.62 -34.97
C GLY A 69 -24.47 6.96 -34.90
N VAL A 70 -25.78 6.95 -34.64
CA VAL A 70 -26.63 8.16 -34.67
C VAL A 70 -27.60 8.30 -33.48
N LEU A 71 -28.02 7.22 -32.81
CA LEU A 71 -28.96 7.31 -31.69
C LEU A 71 -28.21 7.55 -30.36
N PRO A 72 -28.45 8.66 -29.65
CA PRO A 72 -27.83 8.89 -28.35
C PRO A 72 -28.32 7.83 -27.36
N ALA A 73 -27.37 7.19 -26.68
CA ALA A 73 -27.63 6.25 -25.61
C ALA A 73 -26.62 6.49 -24.49
N SER A 74 -27.02 6.25 -23.24
CA SER A 74 -26.13 6.31 -22.10
C SER A 74 -25.73 4.89 -21.67
N ARG A 75 -24.45 4.65 -21.43
CA ARG A 75 -23.94 3.44 -20.79
C ARG A 75 -23.31 3.81 -19.46
N THR A 76 -23.76 3.18 -18.39
CA THR A 76 -23.05 3.28 -17.10
C THR A 76 -21.81 2.39 -17.15
N VAL A 77 -20.64 3.01 -16.97
CA VAL A 77 -19.34 2.34 -16.89
C VAL A 77 -18.86 2.46 -15.45
N THR A 78 -18.42 1.33 -14.91
CA THR A 78 -17.94 1.20 -13.54
C THR A 78 -16.42 1.37 -13.57
N GLU A 79 -15.90 2.51 -13.11
CA GLU A 79 -14.47 2.84 -13.15
C GLU A 79 -13.92 2.99 -11.72
N LYS A 80 -12.66 2.59 -11.51
CA LYS A 80 -12.00 2.78 -10.21
C LYS A 80 -11.84 4.28 -9.96
N ALA A 81 -12.20 4.73 -8.76
CA ALA A 81 -12.09 6.13 -8.35
C ALA A 81 -10.63 6.56 -8.10
N MET A 82 -9.68 5.62 -8.08
CA MET A 82 -8.26 5.88 -7.87
C MET A 82 -7.40 4.81 -8.55
N THR A 83 -6.12 5.14 -8.75
CA THR A 83 -5.08 4.26 -9.30
C THR A 83 -3.88 4.21 -8.35
N VAL A 84 -2.96 3.26 -8.56
CA VAL A 84 -1.69 3.17 -7.80
C VAL A 84 -0.87 4.47 -7.91
N ALA A 85 -0.78 5.07 -9.10
CA ALA A 85 -0.13 6.37 -9.28
C ALA A 85 -0.87 7.52 -8.58
N GLY A 86 -2.20 7.43 -8.47
CA GLY A 86 -2.98 8.36 -7.64
C GLY A 86 -2.65 8.20 -6.15
N LEU A 87 -2.54 6.95 -5.68
CA LEU A 87 -2.17 6.63 -4.31
C LEU A 87 -0.75 7.11 -3.98
N GLU A 88 0.21 6.93 -4.89
CA GLU A 88 1.57 7.46 -4.75
C GLU A 88 1.56 8.97 -4.48
N ARG A 89 0.83 9.74 -5.30
CA ARG A 89 0.72 11.19 -5.12
C ARG A 89 0.09 11.54 -3.77
N ALA A 90 -0.95 10.81 -3.38
CA ALA A 90 -1.63 11.03 -2.10
C ALA A 90 -0.69 10.76 -0.92
N LEU A 91 0.03 9.63 -0.92
CA LEU A 91 0.98 9.26 0.12
C LEU A 91 2.20 10.18 0.17
N THR A 92 2.70 10.61 -1.00
CA THR A 92 3.82 11.56 -1.10
C THR A 92 3.49 12.91 -0.44
N ALA A 93 2.23 13.35 -0.51
CA ALA A 93 1.78 14.58 0.13
C ALA A 93 1.64 14.46 1.66
N VAL A 94 1.68 13.25 2.22
CA VAL A 94 1.63 13.04 3.67
C VAL A 94 3.05 13.13 4.23
N ALA A 95 3.29 14.12 5.08
CA ALA A 95 4.63 14.50 5.54
C ALA A 95 5.41 13.38 6.24
N ASP A 96 4.71 12.47 6.91
CA ASP A 96 5.28 11.33 7.65
C ASP A 96 5.38 10.03 6.82
N ILE A 97 4.90 10.03 5.57
CA ILE A 97 5.07 8.93 4.62
C ILE A 97 6.06 9.31 3.53
N GLY A 98 5.83 10.41 2.82
CA GLY A 98 6.67 10.86 1.71
C GLY A 98 6.63 9.95 0.48
N ALA A 99 7.56 10.18 -0.45
CA ALA A 99 7.63 9.43 -1.70
C ALA A 99 8.12 7.99 -1.48
N PRO A 100 7.64 7.01 -2.28
CA PRO A 100 8.18 5.66 -2.27
C PRO A 100 9.60 5.61 -2.84
N ASP A 101 10.39 4.65 -2.38
CA ASP A 101 11.73 4.36 -2.91
C ASP A 101 11.67 3.71 -4.30
N TYR A 102 10.56 3.07 -4.64
CA TYR A 102 10.27 2.57 -5.98
C TYR A 102 8.76 2.61 -6.26
N SER A 103 8.38 3.01 -7.47
CA SER A 103 7.00 2.98 -7.95
C SER A 103 6.90 2.49 -9.38
N ASP A 104 5.86 1.70 -9.66
CA ASP A 104 5.41 1.37 -11.01
C ASP A 104 3.88 1.35 -11.09
N ALA A 105 3.33 0.94 -12.24
CA ALA A 105 1.89 0.92 -12.47
C ALA A 105 1.10 0.00 -11.50
N GLY A 106 1.75 -0.97 -10.86
CA GLY A 106 1.11 -1.99 -10.04
C GLY A 106 1.61 -2.07 -8.59
N MET A 107 2.72 -1.41 -8.26
CA MET A 107 3.36 -1.54 -6.95
C MET A 107 4.03 -0.24 -6.51
N LEU A 108 3.90 0.08 -5.22
CA LEU A 108 4.76 1.04 -4.52
C LEU A 108 5.62 0.28 -3.51
N GLN A 109 6.86 0.73 -3.31
CA GLN A 109 7.78 0.12 -2.36
C GLN A 109 8.45 1.19 -1.52
N TYR A 110 8.49 0.95 -0.21
CA TYR A 110 9.19 1.75 0.78
C TYR A 110 10.24 0.89 1.48
N LEU A 111 11.41 1.46 1.70
CA LEU A 111 12.52 0.86 2.43
C LEU A 111 12.93 1.83 3.54
N ARG A 112 12.60 1.50 4.78
CA ARG A 112 13.02 2.26 5.96
C ARG A 112 14.16 1.54 6.65
N THR A 113 15.14 2.30 7.11
CA THR A 113 16.25 1.76 7.89
C THR A 113 16.44 2.57 9.15
N GLU A 114 16.49 1.88 10.27
CA GLU A 114 16.70 2.48 11.59
C GLU A 114 17.80 1.72 12.33
N ARG A 115 18.47 2.39 13.27
CA ARG A 115 19.39 1.73 14.20
C ARG A 115 18.76 1.72 15.59
N ILE A 116 18.40 0.54 16.08
CA ILE A 116 17.78 0.36 17.38
C ILE A 116 18.85 -0.02 18.40
N VAL A 117 18.91 0.73 19.50
CA VAL A 117 19.80 0.44 20.64
C VAL A 117 18.92 0.11 21.85
N PRO A 118 18.79 -1.17 22.25
CA PRO A 118 18.00 -1.52 23.43
C PRO A 118 18.54 -0.86 24.70
N PRO A 119 17.67 -0.52 25.67
CA PRO A 119 18.12 -0.11 27.00
C PRO A 119 19.07 -1.18 27.55
N TYR A 120 20.22 -0.76 28.11
CA TYR A 120 21.26 -1.63 28.68
C TYR A 120 22.16 -2.40 27.69
N GLN A 121 22.04 -2.18 26.38
CA GLN A 121 22.93 -2.77 25.37
C GLN A 121 23.72 -1.68 24.65
N THR A 122 25.05 -1.82 24.55
CA THR A 122 25.91 -0.84 23.86
C THR A 122 25.92 -1.05 22.33
N ARG A 123 25.72 -2.29 21.88
CA ARG A 123 25.65 -2.66 20.47
C ARG A 123 24.20 -2.72 20.00
N GLY A 124 23.73 -1.65 19.35
CA GLY A 124 22.45 -1.67 18.65
C GLY A 124 22.46 -2.56 17.40
N TYR A 125 21.29 -2.93 16.92
CA TYR A 125 21.09 -3.66 15.66
C TYR A 125 20.49 -2.73 14.60
N LYS A 126 20.65 -3.10 13.33
CA LYS A 126 20.01 -2.39 12.21
C LYS A 126 18.62 -2.97 11.97
N LEU A 127 17.58 -2.16 12.07
CA LEU A 127 16.24 -2.51 11.60
C LEU A 127 16.11 -2.07 10.14
N VAL A 128 15.62 -2.96 9.29
CA VAL A 128 15.27 -2.67 7.91
C VAL A 128 13.83 -3.11 7.72
N GLU A 129 12.96 -2.17 7.37
CA GLU A 129 11.55 -2.41 7.11
C GLU A 129 11.27 -2.18 5.62
N LEU A 130 10.87 -3.24 4.92
CA LEU A 130 10.47 -3.21 3.53
C LEU A 130 8.95 -3.36 3.43
N VAL A 131 8.28 -2.35 2.91
CA VAL A 131 6.83 -2.38 2.69
C VAL A 131 6.52 -2.27 1.22
N ARG A 132 5.77 -3.24 0.69
CA ARG A 132 5.27 -3.22 -0.69
C ARG A 132 3.77 -3.07 -0.72
N ILE A 133 3.27 -2.09 -1.46
CA ILE A 133 1.85 -1.83 -1.64
C ILE A 133 1.43 -2.31 -3.02
N TYR A 134 0.40 -3.14 -3.07
CA TYR A 134 -0.20 -3.68 -4.30
C TYR A 134 -1.68 -3.33 -4.36
N GLU A 135 -2.23 -3.22 -5.56
CA GLU A 135 -3.67 -3.31 -5.73
C GLU A 135 -4.16 -4.75 -5.58
N VAL A 136 -5.30 -4.96 -4.91
CA VAL A 136 -5.96 -6.27 -4.81
C VAL A 136 -6.22 -6.84 -6.21
N GLY A 137 -5.79 -8.09 -6.43
CA GLY A 137 -5.94 -8.79 -7.71
C GLY A 137 -4.72 -8.67 -8.63
N MET A 138 -3.73 -7.82 -8.30
CA MET A 138 -2.44 -7.83 -8.97
C MET A 138 -1.56 -8.98 -8.46
N ALA A 139 -0.77 -9.57 -9.35
CA ALA A 139 0.18 -10.61 -9.00
C ALA A 139 1.30 -10.03 -8.13
N ARG A 140 1.67 -10.76 -7.06
CA ARG A 140 2.85 -10.45 -6.24
C ARG A 140 4.09 -10.48 -7.13
N ARG A 141 5.04 -9.59 -6.87
CA ARG A 141 6.35 -9.60 -7.51
C ARG A 141 7.39 -10.04 -6.48
N SER A 142 8.00 -11.20 -6.73
CA SER A 142 9.06 -11.79 -5.91
C SER A 142 10.37 -11.04 -6.07
#